data_AF-D7LJ11-F1
#
_entry.id   AF-D7LJ11-F1
#
_cell.length_a   1.000
_cell.length_b   1.000
_cell.length_c   1.000
_cell.angle_alpha   90.00
_cell.angle_beta   90.00
_cell.angle_gamma   90.00
#
_symmetry.space_group_name_H-M   'P 1'
#
loop_
_entity.id
_entity.type
_entity.pdbx_description
1 polymer ?
#
loop_
_entity_poly.entity_id
_entity_poly.type
_entity_poly.pdbx_seq_one_letter_code
_entity_poly.pdbx_strand_id
1 'polypeptide(L)'
;MVCLMRVNLYGIPSIEFKVELSLVDPQASLDHFDIFTVSHCNGLLLCNNGEYNRIVVWNPCTGQTKWIEPRKIGSYALGSYQANKYGDNSYKILCWCDGKNNEFEIYEINSSSWRTLDVTLDCELEYDECGMSLKGKTYWFASDENEEQLGMFLVSFDYTTERFERLLLPCKSIYYKTLSLSVVGEEKLSVLLQHADTSRTEIWVTNKIDETKVVKWSKVLTVDLKPELDICGLVRFLVDEEKKFLVFGHLNLKSGVPIKQEVYIVGEENKVEKVYSGITSSMANLFDYVPSLTQIQ
;
A
#
# COMPACT_ATOMS: atom_id res chain seq x y z
N MET A 1 9.25 10.21 -9.07
CA MET A 1 10.03 9.01 -9.49
C MET A 1 9.49 7.79 -8.78
N VAL A 2 9.58 6.59 -9.36
CA VAL A 2 9.18 5.30 -8.77
C VAL A 2 10.39 4.38 -8.77
N CYS A 3 10.64 3.71 -7.65
CA CYS A 3 11.76 2.78 -7.49
C CYS A 3 11.24 1.35 -7.37
N LEU A 4 11.48 0.53 -8.39
CA LEU A 4 11.14 -0.89 -8.38
C LEU A 4 12.32 -1.70 -7.84
N MET A 5 12.11 -2.32 -6.67
CA MET A 5 13.13 -3.12 -5.99
C MET A 5 12.85 -4.60 -6.21
N ARG A 6 13.87 -5.35 -6.62
CA ARG A 6 13.81 -6.81 -6.66
C ARG A 6 14.54 -7.37 -5.46
N VAL A 7 13.83 -8.10 -4.63
CA VAL A 7 14.42 -8.81 -3.50
C VAL A 7 14.83 -10.22 -3.96
N ASN A 8 16.11 -10.57 -3.82
CA ASN A 8 16.59 -11.92 -4.01
C ASN A 8 16.85 -12.56 -2.64
N LEU A 9 16.04 -13.55 -2.29
CA LEU A 9 16.16 -14.30 -1.04
C LEU A 9 16.81 -15.68 -1.26
N TYR A 10 17.34 -15.98 -2.45
CA TYR A 10 18.04 -17.25 -2.73
C TYR A 10 19.55 -17.07 -2.56
N GLY A 11 20.16 -17.86 -1.67
CA GLY A 11 21.56 -17.70 -1.31
C GLY A 11 21.75 -16.57 -0.31
N ILE A 12 22.67 -15.64 -0.59
CA ILE A 12 22.88 -14.45 0.24
C ILE A 12 21.77 -13.43 -0.07
N PRO A 13 20.92 -13.06 0.91
CA PRO A 13 19.85 -12.10 0.70
C PRO A 13 20.41 -10.78 0.16
N SER A 14 19.81 -10.28 -0.92
CA SER A 14 20.27 -9.06 -1.59
C SER A 14 19.10 -8.34 -2.26
N ILE A 15 19.30 -7.05 -2.53
CA ILE A 15 18.33 -6.21 -3.23
C ILE A 15 18.98 -5.67 -4.50
N GLU A 16 18.30 -5.87 -5.62
CA GLU A 16 18.68 -5.32 -6.92
C GLU A 16 17.73 -4.18 -7.30
N PHE A 17 18.28 -3.04 -7.68
CA PHE A 17 17.52 -1.96 -8.29
C PHE A 17 17.22 -2.32 -9.73
N LYS A 18 15.93 -2.49 -10.05
CA LYS A 18 15.56 -2.91 -11.40
C LYS A 18 15.55 -1.73 -12.36
N VAL A 19 14.78 -0.69 -12.03
CA VAL A 19 14.61 0.51 -12.84
C VAL A 19 14.18 1.67 -11.94
N GLU A 20 14.75 2.84 -12.20
CA GLU A 20 14.25 4.11 -11.69
C GLU A 20 13.36 4.75 -12.75
N LEU A 21 12.12 5.03 -12.38
CA LEU A 21 11.03 5.32 -13.31
C LEU A 21 10.52 6.74 -13.10
N SER A 22 10.67 7.62 -14.09
CA SER A 22 10.15 8.99 -14.05
C SER A 22 8.94 9.15 -14.97
N LEU A 23 8.04 10.06 -14.58
CA LEU A 23 6.90 10.47 -15.38
C LEU A 23 7.09 11.93 -15.79
N VAL A 24 6.85 12.22 -17.06
CA VAL A 24 6.81 13.59 -17.59
C VAL A 24 5.35 14.00 -17.64
N ASP A 25 4.99 15.08 -16.94
CA ASP A 25 3.65 15.63 -17.01
C ASP A 25 3.46 16.38 -18.35
N PRO A 26 2.45 16.01 -19.17
CA PRO A 26 2.15 16.70 -20.42
C PRO A 26 1.75 18.18 -20.29
N GLN A 27 1.27 18.62 -19.13
CA GLN A 27 0.77 20.00 -18.92
C GLN A 27 1.68 20.86 -18.03
N ALA A 28 2.62 20.27 -17.29
CA ALA A 28 3.53 21.05 -16.47
C ALA A 28 4.63 21.67 -17.34
N SER A 29 5.02 22.91 -17.05
CA SER A 29 6.23 23.52 -17.61
C SER A 29 7.53 22.97 -17.01
N LEU A 30 7.42 22.04 -16.05
CA LEU A 30 8.53 21.35 -15.41
C LEU A 30 8.79 20.03 -16.13
N ASP A 31 10.07 19.67 -16.29
CA ASP A 31 10.51 18.45 -16.98
C ASP A 31 10.12 17.14 -16.26
N HIS A 32 9.47 17.19 -15.08
CA HIS A 32 9.17 16.02 -14.24
C HIS A 32 7.91 16.19 -13.38
N PHE A 33 7.14 15.09 -13.25
CA PHE A 33 6.06 14.94 -12.27
C PHE A 33 6.61 14.29 -11.00
N ASP A 34 6.64 15.04 -9.90
CA ASP A 34 7.08 14.50 -8.61
C ASP A 34 6.01 13.60 -8.00
N ILE A 35 6.37 12.33 -7.81
CA ILE A 35 5.45 11.32 -7.32
C ILE A 35 5.62 11.26 -5.81
N PHE A 36 4.56 11.61 -5.08
CA PHE A 36 4.55 11.59 -3.63
C PHE A 36 4.14 10.21 -3.10
N THR A 37 2.99 9.70 -3.56
CA THR A 37 2.49 8.36 -3.20
C THR A 37 2.31 7.47 -4.42
N VAL A 38 2.50 6.16 -4.20
CA VAL A 38 2.21 5.12 -5.18
C VAL A 38 1.48 3.95 -4.52
N SER A 39 0.41 3.51 -5.17
CA SER A 39 -0.22 2.21 -4.96
C SER A 39 -0.24 1.43 -6.28
N HIS A 40 -0.46 0.12 -6.19
CA HIS A 40 -0.50 -0.74 -7.38
C HIS A 40 -1.69 -1.70 -7.33
N CYS A 41 -2.18 -2.07 -8.51
CA CYS A 41 -3.28 -3.00 -8.71
C CYS A 41 -3.09 -3.72 -10.05
N ASN A 42 -2.92 -5.05 -10.02
CA ASN A 42 -2.77 -5.89 -11.23
C ASN A 42 -1.73 -5.38 -12.24
N GLY A 43 -0.60 -4.87 -11.74
CA GLY A 43 0.50 -4.33 -12.54
C GLY A 43 0.32 -2.89 -13.05
N LEU A 44 -0.82 -2.26 -12.76
CA LEU A 44 -1.02 -0.82 -12.92
C LEU A 44 -0.56 -0.09 -11.65
N LEU A 45 0.04 1.08 -11.83
CA LEU A 45 0.40 2.00 -10.77
C LEU A 45 -0.60 3.15 -10.73
N LEU A 46 -0.99 3.58 -9.53
CA LEU A 46 -1.64 4.86 -9.30
C LEU A 46 -0.65 5.77 -8.60
N CYS A 47 -0.26 6.85 -9.26
CA CYS A 47 0.68 7.84 -8.75
C CYS A 47 -0.07 9.14 -8.47
N ASN A 48 0.18 9.70 -7.28
CA ASN A 48 -0.34 11.00 -6.87
C ASN A 48 0.81 11.97 -6.59
N ASN A 49 0.59 13.25 -6.86
CA ASN A 49 1.48 14.33 -6.45
C ASN A 49 0.83 15.07 -5.27
N GLY A 50 1.60 15.34 -4.22
CA GLY A 50 1.08 15.97 -3.01
C GLY A 50 0.77 17.47 -3.15
N GLU A 51 1.29 18.13 -4.19
CA GLU A 51 1.19 19.58 -4.42
C GLU A 51 0.17 19.93 -5.51
N TYR A 52 -0.01 19.04 -6.49
CA TYR A 52 -0.94 19.22 -7.60
C TYR A 52 -2.17 18.34 -7.44
N ASN A 53 -3.34 18.90 -7.72
CA ASN A 53 -4.59 18.14 -7.81
C ASN A 53 -4.62 17.31 -9.11
N ARG A 54 -3.72 16.35 -9.24
CA ARG A 54 -3.57 15.51 -10.43
C ARG A 54 -3.02 14.14 -10.10
N ILE A 55 -3.65 13.12 -10.65
CA ILE A 55 -3.23 11.73 -10.49
C ILE A 55 -3.00 11.09 -11.86
N VAL A 56 -2.22 10.02 -11.89
CA VAL A 56 -1.94 9.27 -13.11
C VAL A 56 -2.02 7.78 -12.83
N VAL A 57 -2.76 7.08 -13.68
CA VAL A 57 -2.70 5.63 -13.79
C VAL A 57 -1.65 5.30 -14.84
N TRP A 58 -0.68 4.49 -14.46
CA TRP A 58 0.48 4.18 -15.28
C TRP A 58 0.70 2.68 -15.37
N ASN A 59 0.92 2.17 -16.58
CA ASN A 59 1.53 0.86 -16.79
C ASN A 59 2.99 1.04 -17.25
N PRO A 60 3.98 0.81 -16.38
CA PRO A 60 5.40 0.87 -16.73
C PRO A 60 5.83 -0.10 -17.84
N CYS A 61 5.17 -1.25 -17.99
CA CYS A 61 5.54 -2.26 -19.00
C CYS A 61 5.09 -1.89 -20.40
N THR A 62 3.90 -1.30 -20.54
CA THR A 62 3.35 -0.89 -21.83
C THR A 62 3.65 0.57 -22.16
N GLY A 63 4.10 1.36 -21.17
CA GLY A 63 4.29 2.80 -21.28
C GLY A 63 3.00 3.62 -21.28
N GLN A 64 1.83 2.97 -21.12
CA GLN A 64 0.55 3.65 -21.13
C GLN A 64 0.34 4.50 -19.88
N THR A 65 -0.07 5.74 -20.06
CA THR A 65 -0.42 6.66 -18.97
C THR A 65 -1.81 7.23 -19.19
N LYS A 66 -2.62 7.32 -18.14
CA LYS A 66 -3.91 8.03 -18.14
C LYS A 66 -3.91 9.05 -17.02
N TRP A 67 -3.82 10.32 -17.41
CA TRP A 67 -3.83 11.46 -16.50
C TRP A 67 -5.27 11.82 -16.14
N ILE A 68 -5.51 12.06 -14.86
CA ILE A 68 -6.85 12.31 -14.33
C ILE A 68 -6.75 13.55 -13.44
N GLU A 69 -7.69 14.48 -13.64
CA GLU A 69 -7.89 15.64 -12.78
C GLU A 69 -8.99 15.28 -11.76
N PRO A 70 -8.65 15.14 -10.47
CA PRO A 70 -9.63 14.91 -9.42
C PRO A 70 -10.49 16.15 -9.19
N ARG A 71 -11.73 15.97 -8.74
CA ARG A 71 -12.60 17.09 -8.38
C ARG A 71 -12.17 17.81 -7.12
N LYS A 72 -11.49 17.09 -6.23
CA LYS A 72 -11.01 17.54 -4.93
C LYS A 72 -9.66 16.90 -4.65
N ILE A 73 -8.81 17.61 -3.90
CA ILE A 73 -7.57 17.07 -3.36
C ILE A 73 -7.93 16.10 -2.25
N GLY A 74 -7.40 14.89 -2.32
CA GLY A 74 -7.68 13.87 -1.31
C GLY A 74 -6.76 12.66 -1.46
N SER A 75 -7.19 11.57 -0.85
CA SER A 75 -6.54 10.27 -0.93
C SER A 75 -7.20 9.41 -2.00
N TYR A 76 -6.40 8.59 -2.66
CA TYR A 76 -6.84 7.81 -3.83
C TYR A 76 -6.40 6.34 -3.72
N ALA A 77 -7.27 5.45 -4.18
CA ALA A 77 -6.94 4.03 -4.29
C ALA A 77 -7.51 3.38 -5.55
N LEU A 78 -6.63 2.67 -6.25
CA LEU A 78 -6.96 1.92 -7.46
C LEU A 78 -7.42 0.51 -7.09
N GLY A 79 -8.49 0.06 -7.72
CA GLY A 79 -8.96 -1.32 -7.61
C GLY A 79 -9.59 -1.83 -8.89
N SER A 80 -9.49 -3.15 -9.06
CA SER A 80 -10.08 -3.88 -10.18
C SER A 80 -11.46 -4.41 -9.83
N TYR A 81 -12.33 -4.54 -10.81
CA TYR A 81 -13.60 -5.27 -10.71
C TYR A 81 -13.88 -5.98 -12.03
N GLN A 82 -14.74 -7.00 -11.99
CA GLN A 82 -15.19 -7.67 -13.21
C GLN A 82 -16.45 -7.00 -13.74
N ALA A 83 -16.31 -6.26 -14.84
CA ALA A 83 -17.45 -5.60 -15.48
C ALA A 83 -18.30 -6.58 -16.31
N ASN A 84 -17.69 -7.67 -16.81
CA ASN A 84 -18.35 -8.64 -17.67
C ASN A 84 -18.02 -10.09 -17.28
N LYS A 85 -18.87 -11.03 -17.68
CA LYS A 85 -18.64 -12.47 -17.47
C LYS A 85 -17.45 -13.04 -18.25
N TYR A 86 -16.85 -12.24 -19.14
CA TYR A 86 -15.75 -12.64 -20.01
C TYR A 86 -14.37 -12.43 -19.37
N GLY A 87 -14.32 -11.85 -18.17
CA GLY A 87 -13.12 -11.84 -17.32
C GLY A 87 -12.17 -10.67 -17.55
N ASP A 88 -12.57 -9.64 -18.31
CA ASP A 88 -11.77 -8.44 -18.44
C ASP A 88 -11.87 -7.60 -17.17
N ASN A 89 -10.73 -7.40 -16.51
CA ASN A 89 -10.65 -6.50 -15.37
C ASN A 89 -10.88 -5.07 -15.84
N SER A 90 -11.91 -4.45 -15.27
CA SER A 90 -12.11 -3.01 -15.34
C SER A 90 -11.60 -2.37 -14.06
N TYR A 91 -11.33 -1.08 -14.10
CA TYR A 91 -10.67 -0.39 -13.00
C TYR A 91 -11.47 0.83 -12.56
N LYS A 92 -11.44 1.07 -11.25
CA LYS A 92 -12.03 2.24 -10.61
C LYS A 92 -11.02 2.84 -9.64
N ILE A 93 -11.13 4.14 -9.40
CA ILE A 93 -10.35 4.84 -8.40
C ILE A 93 -11.31 5.36 -7.35
N LEU A 94 -11.17 4.87 -6.11
CA LEU A 94 -11.84 5.43 -4.95
C LEU A 94 -11.08 6.71 -4.55
N CYS A 95 -11.83 7.77 -4.27
CA CYS A 95 -11.33 9.05 -3.76
C CYS A 95 -12.09 9.40 -2.48
N TRP A 96 -11.37 9.92 -1.49
CA TRP A 96 -11.96 10.50 -0.29
C TRP A 96 -11.15 11.70 0.14
N CYS A 97 -11.84 12.69 0.70
CA CYS A 97 -11.23 13.91 1.21
C CYS A 97 -11.26 13.90 2.74
N ASP A 98 -10.24 14.49 3.34
CA ASP A 98 -10.22 14.74 4.77
C ASP A 98 -11.18 15.90 5.10
N GLY A 99 -12.24 15.60 5.86
CA GLY A 99 -13.30 16.54 6.20
C GLY A 99 -14.47 15.86 6.92
N LYS A 100 -15.25 16.64 7.69
CA LYS A 100 -16.32 16.15 8.61
C LYS A 100 -17.43 15.31 7.96
N ASN A 101 -17.51 15.28 6.63
CA ASN A 101 -18.43 14.43 5.90
C ASN A 101 -17.56 13.47 5.08
N ASN A 102 -17.55 12.19 5.45
CA ASN A 102 -16.87 11.09 4.75
C ASN A 102 -17.47 10.90 3.34
N GLU A 103 -17.32 11.89 2.46
CA GLU A 103 -17.80 11.88 1.09
C GLU A 103 -16.82 11.09 0.24
N PHE A 104 -17.27 9.94 -0.22
CA PHE A 104 -16.53 9.12 -1.15
C PHE A 104 -16.95 9.44 -2.59
N GLU A 105 -15.98 9.60 -3.47
CA GLU A 105 -16.19 9.64 -4.90
C GLU A 105 -15.50 8.44 -5.55
N ILE A 106 -16.02 8.02 -6.70
CA ILE A 106 -15.40 6.97 -7.49
C ILE A 106 -15.27 7.45 -8.93
N TYR A 107 -14.07 7.26 -9.48
CA TYR A 107 -13.78 7.48 -10.88
C TYR A 107 -13.81 6.14 -11.60
N GLU A 108 -14.61 6.04 -12.64
CA GLU A 108 -14.63 4.88 -13.52
C GLU A 108 -13.72 5.14 -14.72
N ILE A 109 -12.66 4.34 -14.83
CA ILE A 109 -11.58 4.62 -15.80
C ILE A 109 -12.11 4.52 -17.24
N ASN A 110 -12.91 3.49 -17.55
CA ASN A 110 -13.44 3.25 -18.89
C ASN A 110 -14.33 4.41 -19.40
N SER A 111 -15.20 4.94 -18.52
CA SER A 111 -16.10 6.05 -18.87
C SER A 111 -15.47 7.43 -18.66
N SER A 112 -14.27 7.46 -18.07
CA SER A 112 -13.55 8.68 -17.70
C SER A 112 -14.41 9.66 -16.88
N SER A 113 -15.22 9.12 -15.96
CA SER A 113 -16.23 9.89 -15.23
C SER A 113 -16.15 9.69 -13.72
N TRP A 114 -16.40 10.79 -13.00
CA TRP A 114 -16.51 10.83 -11.54
C TRP A 114 -17.98 10.77 -11.13
N ARG A 115 -18.28 9.99 -10.09
CA ARG A 115 -19.57 10.04 -9.39
C ARG A 115 -19.39 9.94 -7.89
N THR A 116 -20.32 10.52 -7.16
CA THR A 116 -20.41 10.39 -5.70
C THR A 116 -20.92 9.00 -5.33
N LEU A 117 -20.35 8.42 -4.27
CA LEU A 117 -20.81 7.18 -3.67
C LEU A 117 -21.71 7.50 -2.48
N ASP A 118 -22.87 6.85 -2.43
CA ASP A 118 -23.78 6.90 -1.28
C ASP A 118 -23.41 5.77 -0.29
N VAL A 119 -22.25 5.93 0.34
CA VAL A 119 -21.71 5.00 1.34
C VAL A 119 -21.28 5.78 2.56
N THR A 120 -21.57 5.23 3.74
CA THR A 120 -21.09 5.77 5.01
C THR A 120 -20.01 4.85 5.55
N LEU A 121 -18.91 5.44 6.00
CA LEU A 121 -17.88 4.75 6.75
C LEU A 121 -17.89 5.31 8.17
N ASP A 122 -18.32 4.50 9.13
CA ASP A 122 -18.46 4.88 10.54
C ASP A 122 -17.13 4.72 11.30
N CYS A 123 -16.00 4.96 10.63
CA CYS A 123 -14.66 4.89 11.19
C CYS A 123 -13.69 5.73 10.35
N GLU A 124 -12.53 6.03 10.91
CA GLU A 124 -11.49 6.82 10.26
C GLU A 124 -10.44 5.91 9.63
N LEU A 125 -10.06 6.20 8.38
CA LEU A 125 -8.98 5.48 7.69
C LEU A 125 -7.64 6.12 8.05
N GLU A 126 -6.62 5.32 8.33
CA GLU A 126 -5.30 5.82 8.65
C GLU A 126 -4.62 6.48 7.43
N TYR A 127 -4.26 7.76 7.55
CA TYR A 127 -3.83 8.63 6.45
C TYR A 127 -2.50 8.23 5.78
N ASP A 128 -1.62 7.59 6.54
CA ASP A 128 -0.25 7.34 6.12
C ASP A 128 -0.15 6.14 5.14
N GLU A 129 -1.16 5.28 5.03
CA GLU A 129 -1.07 4.09 4.19
C GLU A 129 -1.69 4.25 2.80
N CYS A 130 -0.87 4.09 1.75
CA CYS A 130 -1.41 3.84 0.41
C CYS A 130 -1.98 2.42 0.40
N GLY A 131 -3.31 2.29 0.50
CA GLY A 131 -4.00 1.01 0.66
C GLY A 131 -3.55 -0.10 -0.28
N MET A 132 -3.65 -1.34 0.20
CA MET A 132 -3.19 -2.55 -0.50
C MET A 132 -4.30 -3.16 -1.34
N SER A 133 -4.09 -3.29 -2.65
CA SER A 133 -5.05 -3.91 -3.55
C SER A 133 -4.85 -5.43 -3.61
N LEU A 134 -5.92 -6.19 -3.39
CA LEU A 134 -5.92 -7.65 -3.50
C LEU A 134 -7.31 -8.14 -3.93
N LYS A 135 -7.37 -8.94 -5.01
CA LYS A 135 -8.58 -9.61 -5.51
C LYS A 135 -9.79 -8.67 -5.66
N GLY A 136 -9.58 -7.47 -6.20
CA GLY A 136 -10.64 -6.50 -6.45
C GLY A 136 -11.17 -5.79 -5.21
N LYS A 137 -10.45 -5.89 -4.10
CA LYS A 137 -10.64 -5.05 -2.92
C LYS A 137 -9.38 -4.26 -2.62
N THR A 138 -9.51 -3.11 -1.97
CA THR A 138 -8.38 -2.40 -1.38
C THR A 138 -8.53 -2.39 0.13
N TYR A 139 -7.43 -2.51 0.86
CA TYR A 139 -7.39 -2.66 2.31
C TYR A 139 -6.54 -1.56 2.96
N TRP A 140 -6.99 -1.08 4.12
CA TRP A 140 -6.32 -0.07 4.94
C TRP A 140 -6.50 -0.39 6.42
N PHE A 141 -5.63 0.14 7.27
CA PHE A 141 -5.96 0.26 8.69
C PHE A 141 -7.00 1.35 8.90
N ALA A 142 -7.83 1.13 9.91
CA ALA A 142 -8.82 2.07 10.38
C ALA A 142 -8.96 1.98 11.90
N SER A 143 -9.49 3.06 12.46
CA SER A 143 -9.79 3.20 13.88
C SER A 143 -11.19 3.81 14.05
N ASP A 144 -11.84 3.51 15.18
CA ASP A 144 -13.18 4.00 15.50
C ASP A 144 -13.16 4.56 16.91
N GLU A 145 -13.25 5.89 17.03
CA GLU A 145 -13.28 6.60 18.32
C GLU A 145 -14.46 6.17 19.20
N ASN A 146 -15.57 5.69 18.62
CA ASN A 146 -16.72 5.21 19.40
C ASN A 146 -16.53 3.78 19.91
N GLU A 147 -15.61 3.03 19.31
CA GLU A 147 -15.32 1.63 19.63
C GLU A 147 -13.84 1.44 20.03
N GLU A 148 -13.30 2.33 20.87
CA GLU A 148 -11.89 2.28 21.33
C GLU A 148 -11.44 0.89 21.82
N GLN A 149 -12.38 0.10 22.38
CA GLN A 149 -12.09 -1.27 22.86
C GLN A 149 -11.75 -2.26 21.75
N LEU A 150 -12.17 -2.00 20.51
CA LEU A 150 -11.77 -2.80 19.35
C LEU A 150 -10.33 -2.52 18.92
N GLY A 151 -9.82 -1.32 19.25
CA GLY A 151 -8.52 -0.84 18.79
C GLY A 151 -8.50 -0.68 17.27
N MET A 152 -7.32 -0.91 16.68
CA MET A 152 -7.14 -0.87 15.22
C MET A 152 -7.79 -2.09 14.54
N PHE A 153 -8.33 -1.89 13.34
CA PHE A 153 -8.80 -2.98 12.46
C PHE A 153 -8.47 -2.68 11.00
N LEU A 154 -8.75 -3.64 10.11
CA LEU A 154 -8.67 -3.40 8.67
C LEU A 154 -10.05 -3.05 8.12
N VAL A 155 -10.09 -2.09 7.21
CA VAL A 155 -11.25 -1.83 6.36
C VAL A 155 -10.89 -2.22 4.95
N SER A 156 -11.83 -2.86 4.26
CA SER A 156 -11.71 -3.14 2.84
C SER A 156 -12.81 -2.44 2.07
N PHE A 157 -12.51 -1.98 0.86
CA PHE A 157 -13.49 -1.50 -0.10
C PHE A 157 -13.54 -2.45 -1.29
N ASP A 158 -14.73 -3.01 -1.56
CA ASP A 158 -14.98 -3.89 -2.70
C ASP A 158 -15.41 -3.08 -3.92
N TYR A 159 -14.65 -3.12 -5.00
CA TYR A 159 -14.93 -2.33 -6.21
C TYR A 159 -16.03 -2.92 -7.10
N THR A 160 -16.42 -4.17 -6.85
CA THR A 160 -17.52 -4.85 -7.52
C THR A 160 -18.84 -4.49 -6.86
N THR A 161 -18.92 -4.59 -5.53
CA THR A 161 -20.14 -4.31 -4.77
C THR A 161 -20.25 -2.86 -4.28
N GLU A 162 -19.14 -2.11 -4.32
CA GLU A 162 -18.98 -0.73 -3.87
C GLU A 162 -19.34 -0.54 -2.40
N ARG A 163 -18.82 -1.45 -1.56
CA ARG A 163 -19.12 -1.49 -0.13
C ARG A 163 -17.86 -1.60 0.70
N PHE A 164 -17.92 -1.00 1.87
CA PHE A 164 -16.92 -1.19 2.90
C PHE A 164 -17.24 -2.43 3.75
N GLU A 165 -16.20 -3.16 4.11
CA GLU A 165 -16.28 -4.29 5.03
C GLU A 165 -15.15 -4.20 6.06
N ARG A 166 -15.47 -4.44 7.33
CA ARG A 166 -14.49 -4.50 8.42
C ARG A 166 -13.89 -5.90 8.52
N LEU A 167 -12.59 -5.96 8.74
CA LEU A 167 -11.82 -7.17 8.97
C LEU A 167 -11.00 -7.02 10.25
N LEU A 168 -11.16 -7.97 11.17
CA LEU A 168 -10.46 -7.94 12.45
C LEU A 168 -8.97 -8.30 12.30
N LEU A 169 -8.13 -7.61 13.06
CA LEU A 169 -6.71 -7.92 13.19
C LEU A 169 -6.47 -9.18 14.05
N PRO A 170 -5.33 -9.86 13.88
CA PRO A 170 -4.97 -11.04 14.66
C PRO A 170 -4.85 -10.78 16.16
N CYS A 171 -4.40 -9.58 16.52
CA CYS A 171 -4.24 -9.16 17.90
C CYS A 171 -5.03 -7.86 18.09
N LYS A 172 -5.75 -7.75 19.20
CA LYS A 172 -6.41 -6.51 19.58
C LYS A 172 -5.41 -5.70 20.40
N SER A 173 -4.96 -4.59 19.86
CA SER A 173 -4.21 -3.60 20.61
C SER A 173 -4.75 -2.22 20.29
N ILE A 174 -4.76 -1.38 21.33
CA ILE A 174 -5.19 0.01 21.24
C ILE A 174 -4.02 0.88 20.74
N TYR A 175 -2.77 0.44 20.96
CA TYR A 175 -1.57 1.24 20.64
C TYR A 175 -0.51 0.39 19.93
N TYR A 176 -0.31 0.70 18.66
CA TYR A 176 0.82 0.20 17.87
C TYR A 176 1.80 1.34 17.61
N LYS A 177 3.10 1.06 17.75
CA LYS A 177 4.16 1.98 17.35
C LYS A 177 4.29 2.03 15.82
N THR A 178 4.21 0.86 15.20
CA THR A 178 4.39 0.68 13.76
C THR A 178 3.36 -0.32 13.26
N LEU A 179 2.66 0.07 12.22
CA LEU A 179 1.73 -0.75 11.46
C LEU A 179 2.14 -0.70 10.00
N SER A 180 2.00 -1.83 9.31
CA SER A 180 2.15 -1.87 7.87
C SER A 180 1.35 -3.04 7.30
N LEU A 181 0.76 -2.82 6.13
CA LEU A 181 0.02 -3.83 5.37
C LEU A 181 0.76 -4.16 4.07
N SER A 182 0.76 -5.44 3.70
CA SER A 182 1.37 -5.94 2.46
C SER A 182 0.59 -7.12 1.89
N VAL A 183 0.86 -7.47 0.63
CA VAL A 183 0.27 -8.62 -0.07
C VAL A 183 1.32 -9.70 -0.27
N VAL A 184 0.97 -10.95 0.03
CA VAL A 184 1.84 -12.12 -0.14
C VAL A 184 1.31 -12.98 -1.28
N GLY A 185 2.13 -13.11 -2.32
CA GLY A 185 1.88 -14.00 -3.46
C GLY A 185 0.59 -13.72 -4.24
N GLU A 186 0.09 -12.48 -4.24
CA GLU A 186 -1.18 -12.06 -4.88
C GLU A 186 -2.43 -12.85 -4.39
N GLU A 187 -2.35 -13.48 -3.22
CA GLU A 187 -3.41 -14.34 -2.68
C GLU A 187 -3.73 -14.10 -1.20
N LYS A 188 -2.81 -13.53 -0.42
CA LYS A 188 -2.94 -13.36 1.04
C LYS A 188 -2.60 -11.93 1.46
N LEU A 189 -3.14 -11.51 2.59
CA LEU A 189 -2.68 -10.29 3.27
C LEU A 189 -1.64 -10.63 4.32
N SER A 190 -0.72 -9.70 4.54
CA SER A 190 0.18 -9.72 5.69
C SER A 190 0.15 -8.39 6.41
N VAL A 191 0.20 -8.46 7.74
CA VAL A 191 0.36 -7.29 8.60
C VAL A 191 1.65 -7.41 9.41
N LEU A 192 2.35 -6.29 9.53
CA LEU A 192 3.44 -6.08 10.45
C LEU A 192 2.92 -5.23 11.60
N LEU A 193 3.00 -5.76 12.82
CA LEU A 193 2.47 -5.15 14.03
C LEU A 193 3.58 -4.99 15.06
N GLN A 194 3.94 -3.75 15.41
CA GLN A 194 4.87 -3.46 16.50
C GLN A 194 4.13 -2.74 17.63
N HIS A 195 4.13 -3.31 18.83
CA HIS A 195 3.49 -2.69 19.99
C HIS A 195 4.27 -1.46 20.49
N ALA A 196 3.56 -0.49 21.07
CA ALA A 196 4.17 0.72 21.64
C ALA A 196 5.22 0.42 22.73
N ASP A 197 4.96 -0.59 23.57
CA ASP A 197 5.76 -0.88 24.76
C ASP A 197 6.95 -1.81 24.51
N THR A 198 7.09 -2.35 23.29
CA THR A 198 8.10 -3.39 22.99
C THR A 198 8.74 -3.18 21.63
N SER A 199 10.03 -3.53 21.50
CA SER A 199 10.71 -3.63 20.20
C SER A 199 10.27 -4.86 19.37
N ARG A 200 9.49 -5.75 19.99
CA ARG A 200 8.95 -6.96 19.36
C ARG A 200 7.95 -6.59 18.27
N THR A 201 8.26 -7.04 17.07
CA THR A 201 7.44 -6.88 15.88
C THR A 201 6.94 -8.25 15.44
N GLU A 202 5.63 -8.37 15.26
CA GLU A 202 4.98 -9.60 14.84
C GLU A 202 4.48 -9.49 13.41
N ILE A 203 4.77 -10.51 12.62
CA ILE A 203 4.33 -10.60 11.23
C ILE A 203 3.28 -11.71 11.16
N TRP A 204 2.09 -11.32 10.72
CA TRP A 204 0.96 -12.21 10.55
C TRP A 204 0.57 -12.28 9.08
N VAL A 205 0.11 -13.44 8.65
CA VAL A 205 -0.35 -13.69 7.28
C VAL A 205 -1.69 -14.39 7.33
N THR A 206 -2.61 -13.99 6.45
CA THR A 206 -3.92 -14.64 6.33
C THR A 206 -3.81 -15.98 5.61
N ASN A 207 -4.82 -16.85 5.76
CA ASN A 207 -5.07 -17.83 4.70
C ASN A 207 -5.35 -17.12 3.35
N LYS A 208 -5.34 -17.89 2.26
CA LYS A 208 -5.72 -17.36 0.94
C LYS A 208 -7.08 -16.67 1.04
N ILE A 209 -7.12 -15.42 0.58
CA ILE A 209 -8.35 -14.64 0.48
C ILE A 209 -9.10 -15.10 -0.75
N ASP A 210 -10.25 -15.71 -0.49
CA ASP A 210 -11.26 -16.06 -1.49
C ASP A 210 -12.64 -15.66 -0.96
N GLU A 211 -13.61 -15.49 -1.84
CA GLU A 211 -14.96 -14.99 -1.50
C GLU A 211 -15.73 -15.92 -0.54
N THR A 212 -15.23 -17.15 -0.30
CA THR A 212 -15.99 -18.20 0.38
C THR A 212 -15.48 -18.54 1.78
N LYS A 213 -14.25 -18.12 2.12
CA LYS A 213 -13.60 -18.51 3.37
C LYS A 213 -13.51 -17.36 4.35
N VAL A 214 -13.79 -17.70 5.61
CA VAL A 214 -13.47 -16.83 6.75
C VAL A 214 -11.96 -16.55 6.77
N VAL A 215 -11.60 -15.28 6.86
CA VAL A 215 -10.21 -14.84 7.00
C VAL A 215 -9.70 -15.25 8.39
N LYS A 216 -8.61 -16.00 8.41
CA LYS A 216 -7.89 -16.47 9.58
C LYS A 216 -6.45 -16.02 9.47
N TRP A 217 -5.93 -15.51 10.57
CA TRP A 217 -4.54 -15.08 10.68
C TRP A 217 -3.66 -16.18 11.27
N SER A 218 -2.44 -16.26 10.78
CA SER A 218 -1.38 -17.11 11.32
C SER A 218 -0.12 -16.28 11.51
N LYS A 219 0.53 -16.44 12.66
CA LYS A 219 1.80 -15.76 12.95
C LYS A 219 2.91 -16.50 12.21
N VAL A 220 3.63 -15.80 11.36
CA VAL A 220 4.70 -16.38 10.55
C VAL A 220 6.06 -16.11 11.18
N LEU A 221 6.27 -14.90 11.66
CA LEU A 221 7.55 -14.46 12.18
C LEU A 221 7.36 -13.50 13.37
N THR A 222 8.28 -13.56 14.31
CA THR A 222 8.45 -12.54 15.35
C THR A 222 9.90 -12.10 15.29
N VAL A 223 10.12 -10.80 15.14
CA VAL A 223 11.46 -10.21 15.16
C VAL A 223 11.60 -9.16 16.25
N ASP A 224 12.80 -9.04 16.81
CA ASP A 224 13.17 -7.96 17.71
C ASP A 224 13.89 -6.87 16.93
N LEU A 225 13.13 -5.85 16.51
CA LEU A 225 13.69 -4.70 15.84
C LEU A 225 14.19 -3.75 16.92
N LYS A 226 15.47 -3.90 17.28
CA LYS A 226 16.12 -3.14 18.36
C LYS A 226 15.68 -1.66 18.37
N PRO A 227 15.51 -1.04 19.54
CA PRO A 227 15.09 0.36 19.67
C PRO A 227 15.93 1.35 18.84
N GLU A 228 17.20 1.02 18.61
CA GLU A 228 18.15 1.79 17.80
C GLU A 228 17.75 1.95 16.32
N LEU A 229 16.91 1.05 15.80
CA LEU A 229 16.39 1.15 14.43
C LEU A 229 15.27 2.19 14.30
N ASP A 230 14.78 2.75 15.42
CA ASP A 230 13.66 3.69 15.55
C ASP A 230 12.76 3.74 14.32
N ILE A 231 12.15 2.58 14.05
CA ILE A 231 11.25 2.40 12.92
C ILE A 231 10.03 3.23 13.28
N CYS A 232 10.03 4.45 12.77
CA CYS A 232 8.96 5.42 12.87
C CYS A 232 8.64 5.89 11.46
N GLY A 233 7.36 6.12 11.19
CA GLY A 233 6.86 6.55 9.88
C GLY A 233 6.48 5.39 8.96
N LEU A 234 6.52 5.67 7.65
CA LEU A 234 6.01 4.79 6.61
C LEU A 234 6.89 3.57 6.40
N VAL A 235 6.37 2.40 6.78
CA VAL A 235 7.00 1.12 6.55
C VAL A 235 6.33 0.44 5.37
N ARG A 236 7.16 -0.07 4.45
CA ARG A 236 6.74 -1.04 3.43
C ARG A 236 7.50 -2.32 3.70
N PHE A 237 6.86 -3.47 3.55
CA PHE A 237 7.53 -4.73 3.79
C PHE A 237 7.07 -5.85 2.85
N LEU A 238 7.91 -6.88 2.78
CA LEU A 238 7.68 -8.14 2.12
C LEU A 238 8.05 -9.25 3.11
N VAL A 239 7.26 -10.31 3.15
CA VAL A 239 7.54 -11.50 3.95
C VAL A 239 7.62 -12.73 3.06
N ASP A 240 8.63 -13.57 3.31
CA ASP A 240 8.72 -14.92 2.75
C ASP A 240 8.26 -15.92 3.81
N GLU A 241 7.11 -16.55 3.60
CA GLU A 241 6.51 -17.49 4.56
C GLU A 241 7.35 -18.76 4.77
N GLU A 242 8.03 -19.23 3.72
CA GLU A 242 8.76 -20.50 3.75
C GLU A 242 10.12 -20.35 4.41
N LYS A 243 10.85 -19.30 4.06
CA LYS A 243 12.16 -18.99 4.60
C LYS A 243 12.11 -18.15 5.87
N LYS A 244 10.94 -17.58 6.17
CA LYS A 244 10.68 -16.72 7.33
C LYS A 244 11.63 -15.52 7.40
N PHE A 245 11.78 -14.84 6.27
CA PHE A 245 12.46 -13.56 6.19
C PHE A 245 11.47 -12.42 6.10
N LEU A 246 11.80 -11.33 6.79
CA LEU A 246 11.19 -10.02 6.63
C LEU A 246 12.16 -9.13 5.86
N VAL A 247 11.68 -8.51 4.80
CA VAL A 247 12.34 -7.37 4.17
C VAL A 247 11.48 -6.16 4.40
N PHE A 248 12.05 -5.09 4.97
CA PHE A 248 11.30 -3.87 5.19
C PHE A 248 12.12 -2.63 4.83
N GLY A 249 11.44 -1.67 4.23
CA GLY A 249 11.96 -0.34 3.96
C GLY A 249 11.33 0.65 4.91
N HIS A 250 12.14 1.57 5.41
CA HIS A 250 11.69 2.69 6.23
C HIS A 250 12.19 4.01 5.62
N LEU A 251 11.33 5.02 5.66
CA LEU A 251 11.67 6.38 5.26
C LEU A 251 11.91 7.23 6.51
N ASN A 252 13.12 7.78 6.63
CA ASN A 252 13.46 8.68 7.72
C ASN A 252 13.10 10.12 7.33
N LEU A 253 11.99 10.61 7.86
CA LEU A 253 11.49 11.96 7.65
C LEU A 253 12.04 12.89 8.74
N LYS A 254 13.26 13.43 8.56
CA LYS A 254 13.81 14.49 9.42
C LYS A 254 13.67 15.84 8.76
N SER A 255 13.04 16.78 9.45
CA SER A 255 12.89 18.17 8.98
C SER A 255 14.23 18.78 8.56
N GLY A 256 14.29 19.34 7.35
CA GLY A 256 15.48 20.00 6.80
C GLY A 256 16.57 19.08 6.25
N VAL A 257 16.35 17.76 6.19
CA VAL A 257 17.30 16.78 5.61
C VAL A 257 16.61 16.01 4.46
N PRO A 258 17.33 15.66 3.38
CA PRO A 258 16.77 14.81 2.32
C PRO A 258 16.22 13.49 2.89
N ILE A 259 15.08 13.02 2.37
CA ILE A 259 14.43 11.78 2.82
C ILE A 259 15.40 10.62 2.61
N LYS A 260 15.80 10.00 3.72
CA LYS A 260 16.69 8.85 3.70
C LYS A 260 15.88 7.58 3.67
N GLN A 261 16.12 6.76 2.67
CA GLN A 261 15.57 5.42 2.59
C GLN A 261 16.60 4.41 3.06
N GLU A 262 16.15 3.49 3.91
CA GLU A 262 16.95 2.34 4.32
C GLU A 262 16.11 1.08 4.15
N VAL A 263 16.75 0.01 3.66
CA VAL A 263 16.10 -1.29 3.53
C VAL A 263 16.90 -2.32 4.30
N TYR A 264 16.17 -3.13 5.04
CA TYR A 264 16.69 -4.12 5.97
C TYR A 264 16.12 -5.49 5.65
N ILE A 265 16.93 -6.51 5.92
CA ILE A 265 16.53 -7.92 5.89
C ILE A 265 16.71 -8.50 7.29
N VAL A 266 15.71 -9.24 7.77
CA VAL A 266 15.70 -9.86 9.09
C VAL A 266 15.17 -11.29 8.98
N GLY A 267 15.94 -12.26 9.48
CA GLY A 267 15.52 -13.66 9.60
C GLY A 267 15.07 -14.02 11.02
N GLU A 268 14.77 -15.30 11.24
CA GLU A 268 14.38 -15.83 12.56
C GLU A 268 15.46 -15.65 13.63
N GLU A 269 16.75 -15.60 13.25
CA GLU A 269 17.84 -15.36 14.20
C GLU A 269 17.89 -13.93 14.77
N ASN A 270 16.93 -13.06 14.42
CA ASN A 270 16.89 -11.64 14.82
C ASN A 270 18.14 -10.84 14.40
N LYS A 271 18.88 -11.35 13.42
CA LYS A 271 20.00 -10.62 12.83
C LYS A 271 19.45 -9.64 11.81
N VAL A 272 19.53 -8.36 12.14
CA VAL A 272 19.14 -7.27 11.24
C VAL A 272 20.31 -6.91 10.34
N GLU A 273 20.14 -7.05 9.04
CA GLU A 273 21.13 -6.67 8.03
C GLU A 273 20.61 -5.48 7.20
N LYS A 274 21.38 -4.40 7.17
CA LYS A 274 21.11 -3.26 6.30
C LYS A 274 21.68 -3.56 4.92
N VAL A 275 20.80 -3.69 3.94
CA VAL A 275 21.19 -4.04 2.55
C VAL A 275 21.15 -2.84 1.62
N TYR A 276 20.46 -1.76 2.00
CA TYR A 276 20.43 -0.52 1.22
C TYR A 276 20.32 0.70 2.12
N SER A 277 20.98 1.79 1.70
CA SER A 277 20.86 3.12 2.30
C SER A 277 21.09 4.17 1.21
N GLY A 278 20.11 5.02 0.97
CA GLY A 278 20.18 6.06 -0.07
C GLY A 278 19.24 7.22 0.19
N ILE A 279 19.33 8.25 -0.63
CA ILE A 279 18.42 9.40 -0.60
C ILE A 279 17.35 9.17 -1.67
N THR A 280 16.08 9.40 -1.33
CA THR A 280 14.96 9.35 -2.28
C THR A 280 14.17 10.64 -2.20
N SER A 281 13.55 11.06 -3.30
CA SER A 281 12.58 12.15 -3.31
C SER A 281 11.13 11.65 -3.17
N SER A 282 10.88 10.33 -3.15
CA SER A 282 9.54 9.75 -3.23
C SER A 282 9.30 8.59 -2.27
N MET A 283 8.02 8.39 -1.92
CA MET A 283 7.55 7.25 -1.11
C MET A 283 7.18 6.03 -1.97
N ALA A 284 7.65 6.02 -3.22
CA ALA A 284 7.22 5.14 -4.31
C ALA A 284 8.03 3.83 -4.40
N ASN A 285 8.27 3.18 -3.26
CA ASN A 285 8.98 1.90 -3.23
C ASN A 285 8.00 0.75 -3.13
N LEU A 286 8.03 -0.12 -4.14
CA LEU A 286 7.15 -1.28 -4.22
C LEU A 286 7.99 -2.56 -4.17
N PHE A 287 7.88 -3.29 -3.05
CA PHE A 287 8.54 -4.59 -2.88
C PHE A 287 7.74 -5.75 -3.51
N ASP A 288 6.43 -5.55 -3.66
CA ASP A 288 5.44 -6.55 -4.05
C ASP A 288 4.81 -6.24 -5.42
N TYR A 289 5.34 -5.26 -6.17
CA TYR A 289 4.84 -4.94 -7.49
C TYR A 289 5.17 -6.04 -8.50
N VAL A 290 4.12 -6.61 -9.09
CA VAL A 290 4.21 -7.58 -10.18
C VAL A 290 3.82 -6.89 -11.49
N PRO A 291 4.76 -6.70 -12.44
CA PRO A 291 4.45 -6.05 -13.71
C PRO A 291 3.53 -6.91 -14.59
N SER A 292 2.66 -6.27 -15.37
CA SER A 292 1.70 -6.94 -16.25
C SER A 292 1.49 -6.18 -17.57
N LEU A 293 0.90 -6.85 -18.57
CA LEU A 293 0.52 -6.25 -19.85
C LEU A 293 -0.92 -5.68 -19.85
N THR A 294 -1.50 -5.49 -18.66
CA THR A 294 -2.84 -4.92 -18.48
C THR A 294 -2.97 -3.59 -19.23
N GLN A 295 -4.04 -3.45 -20.01
CA GLN A 295 -4.33 -2.21 -20.73
C GLN A 295 -5.10 -1.24 -19.84
N ILE A 296 -4.75 0.05 -19.92
CA ILE A 296 -5.57 1.11 -19.33
C ILE A 296 -6.67 1.44 -20.33
N GLN A 297 -7.89 0.96 -20.09
CA GLN A 297 -9.05 1.20 -20.95
C GLN A 297 -9.71 2.55 -20.65
#